data_AF-A0A1C6C654-F1
#
_entry.id   AF-A0A1C6C654-F1
#
_cell.length_a   1.000
_cell.length_b   1.000
_cell.length_c   1.000
_cell.angle_alpha   90.00
_cell.angle_beta   90.00
_cell.angle_gamma   90.00
#
_symmetry.space_group_name_H-M   'P 1'
#
loop_
_entity.id
_entity.type
_entity.pdbx_description
1 polymer ?
#
loop_
_entity_poly.entity_id
_entity_poly.type
_entity_poly.pdbx_seq_one_letter_code
_entity_poly.pdbx_strand_id
1 'polypeptide(L)'
;MAETNTSNVGFEKQIWDAACVLRGNLDASEYKSVVLGLIFLKYISDRFEVKYQELVDEGDGFEEDKDEYTAENIFFVPENARWSVIAAAAHTSEIGTVIDDAMRAIEQENKRLKDILPKNFARQELDKRRLGDVVDLFTNIQR
;
A
#
# COMPACT_ATOMS: atom_id res chain seq x y z
N MET A 1 -28.32 -5.77 20.49
CA MET A 1 -27.12 -5.62 21.33
C MET A 1 -26.03 -5.11 20.42
N ALA A 2 -25.54 -3.89 20.65
CA ALA A 2 -24.56 -3.24 19.78
C ALA A 2 -23.16 -3.74 20.14
N GLU A 3 -22.57 -4.57 19.28
CA GLU A 3 -21.17 -4.94 19.34
C GLU A 3 -20.35 -3.69 19.02
N THR A 4 -19.80 -3.08 20.07
CA THR A 4 -18.98 -1.88 19.95
C THR A 4 -17.60 -2.33 19.52
N ASN A 5 -17.22 -2.01 18.28
CA ASN A 5 -15.90 -2.24 17.67
C ASN A 5 -14.79 -1.42 18.37
N THR A 6 -14.52 -1.70 19.63
CA THR A 6 -13.55 -0.94 20.45
C THR A 6 -12.10 -1.13 19.96
N SER A 7 -11.80 -2.23 19.27
CA SER A 7 -10.46 -2.52 18.70
C SER A 7 -10.13 -1.67 17.46
N ASN A 8 -11.14 -1.17 16.73
CA ASN A 8 -10.94 -0.40 15.49
C ASN A 8 -10.59 1.08 15.77
N VAL A 9 -11.09 1.62 16.89
CA VAL A 9 -10.95 3.04 17.26
C VAL A 9 -9.50 3.42 17.55
N GLY A 10 -8.67 2.50 18.07
CA GLY A 10 -7.23 2.74 18.29
C GLY A 10 -6.43 2.79 16.98
N PHE A 11 -6.78 1.92 16.03
CA PHE A 11 -6.13 1.78 14.73
C PHE A 11 -6.39 2.98 13.81
N GLU A 12 -7.67 3.35 13.64
CA GLU A 12 -8.07 4.51 12.86
C GLU A 12 -7.44 5.78 13.43
N LYS A 13 -7.34 5.88 14.76
CA LYS A 13 -6.71 7.00 15.45
C LYS A 13 -5.19 7.04 15.23
N GLN A 14 -4.48 5.92 15.26
CA GLN A 14 -3.03 5.89 14.97
C GLN A 14 -2.72 6.26 13.52
N ILE A 15 -3.52 5.74 12.57
CA ILE A 15 -3.42 6.14 11.17
C ILE A 15 -3.73 7.62 11.02
N TRP A 16 -4.78 8.11 11.70
CA TRP A 16 -5.16 9.52 11.68
C TRP A 16 -4.12 10.43 12.32
N ASP A 17 -3.49 10.03 13.42
CA ASP A 17 -2.49 10.81 14.15
C ASP A 17 -1.17 10.88 13.39
N ALA A 18 -0.68 9.73 12.87
CA ALA A 18 0.44 9.73 11.94
C ALA A 18 0.10 10.55 10.70
N ALA A 19 -1.16 10.48 10.26
CA ALA A 19 -1.59 11.26 9.15
C ALA A 19 -1.63 12.78 9.44
N CYS A 20 -1.93 13.18 10.67
CA CYS A 20 -1.85 14.57 11.11
C CYS A 20 -0.40 15.09 11.17
N VAL A 21 0.58 14.23 11.50
CA VAL A 21 2.01 14.62 11.51
C VAL A 21 2.49 15.01 10.10
N LEU A 22 2.04 14.29 9.07
CA LEU A 22 2.40 14.63 7.69
C LEU A 22 1.66 15.84 7.14
N ARG A 23 0.41 16.06 7.58
CA ARG A 23 -0.46 17.14 7.09
C ARG A 23 0.27 18.48 6.97
N GLY A 24 1.10 18.85 7.95
CA GLY A 24 2.04 20.00 7.90
C GLY A 24 1.77 21.07 6.82
N ASN A 25 2.67 21.18 5.83
CA ASN A 25 2.62 22.19 4.76
C ASN A 25 1.89 21.74 3.47
N LEU A 26 1.24 20.57 3.47
CA LEU A 26 0.56 20.03 2.29
C LEU A 26 -0.94 20.37 2.32
N ASP A 27 -1.52 20.67 1.16
CA ASP A 27 -2.97 20.86 1.06
C ASP A 27 -3.69 19.56 1.47
N ALA A 28 -4.75 19.70 2.29
CA ALA A 28 -5.44 18.56 2.88
C ALA A 28 -6.04 17.59 1.83
N SER A 29 -6.37 18.09 0.63
CA SER A 29 -6.90 17.29 -0.48
C SER A 29 -5.85 16.37 -1.08
N GLU A 30 -4.65 16.89 -1.29
CA GLU A 30 -3.52 16.12 -1.84
C GLU A 30 -3.03 15.09 -0.82
N TYR A 31 -2.98 15.52 0.44
CA TYR A 31 -2.57 14.69 1.55
C TYR A 31 -3.45 13.44 1.70
N LYS A 32 -4.78 13.62 1.65
CA LYS A 32 -5.74 12.52 1.70
C LYS A 32 -5.50 11.51 0.59
N SER A 33 -5.22 11.97 -0.62
CA SER A 33 -5.00 11.11 -1.79
C SER A 33 -3.73 10.26 -1.64
N VAL A 34 -2.65 10.84 -1.13
CA VAL A 34 -1.37 10.15 -0.87
C VAL A 34 -1.55 9.04 0.16
N VAL A 35 -2.12 9.36 1.33
CA VAL A 35 -2.33 8.38 2.41
C VAL A 35 -3.26 7.25 1.97
N LEU A 36 -4.37 7.61 1.33
CA LEU A 36 -5.34 6.62 0.87
C LEU A 36 -4.72 5.67 -0.17
N GLY A 37 -3.85 6.20 -1.04
CA GLY A 37 -3.05 5.40 -1.96
C GLY A 37 -2.14 4.42 -1.24
N LEU A 38 -1.39 4.86 -0.22
CA LEU A 38 -0.49 3.99 0.55
C LEU A 38 -1.24 2.91 1.33
N ILE A 39 -2.38 3.25 1.96
CA ILE A 39 -3.24 2.27 2.64
C ILE A 39 -3.73 1.23 1.64
N PHE A 40 -4.17 1.67 0.46
CA PHE A 40 -4.62 0.76 -0.58
C PHE A 40 -3.51 -0.16 -1.06
N LEU A 41 -2.30 0.38 -1.27
CA LEU A 41 -1.12 -0.38 -1.69
C LEU A 41 -0.68 -1.43 -0.66
N LYS A 42 -0.71 -1.07 0.64
CA LYS A 42 -0.49 -2.02 1.74
C LYS A 42 -1.55 -3.12 1.72
N TYR A 43 -2.82 -2.75 1.62
CA TYR A 43 -3.93 -3.70 1.65
C TYR A 43 -3.84 -4.73 0.51
N ILE A 44 -3.61 -4.28 -0.73
CA ILE A 44 -3.49 -5.21 -1.86
C ILE A 44 -2.25 -6.08 -1.76
N SER A 45 -1.12 -5.54 -1.28
CA SER A 45 0.10 -6.30 -1.05
C SER A 45 -0.13 -7.40 -0.01
N ASP A 46 -0.77 -7.08 1.12
CA ASP A 46 -1.05 -8.06 2.17
C ASP A 46 -2.02 -9.16 1.70
N ARG A 47 -3.05 -8.78 0.94
CA ARG A 47 -4.00 -9.75 0.37
C ARG A 47 -3.33 -10.67 -0.64
N PHE A 48 -2.46 -10.10 -1.47
CA PHE A 48 -1.67 -10.86 -2.42
C PHE A 48 -0.70 -11.81 -1.70
N GLU A 49 0.04 -11.33 -0.70
CA GLU A 49 1.05 -12.11 0.02
C GLU A 49 0.43 -13.28 0.80
N VAL A 50 -0.74 -13.10 1.41
CA VAL A 50 -1.47 -14.21 2.05
C VAL A 50 -1.81 -15.30 1.02
N LYS A 51 -2.38 -14.92 -0.12
CA LYS A 51 -2.74 -15.89 -1.17
C LYS A 51 -1.51 -16.52 -1.82
N TYR A 52 -0.46 -15.73 -2.02
CA TYR A 52 0.82 -16.21 -2.51
C TYR A 52 1.39 -17.29 -1.59
N GLN A 53 1.40 -17.05 -0.27
CA GLN A 53 1.87 -18.05 0.70
C GLN A 53 0.98 -19.30 0.72
N GLU A 54 -0.34 -19.15 0.59
CA GLU A 54 -1.25 -20.30 0.46
C GLU A 54 -0.91 -21.16 -0.77
N LEU A 55 -0.69 -20.53 -1.94
CA LEU A 55 -0.33 -21.22 -3.17
C LEU A 55 1.07 -21.86 -3.11
N VAL A 56 2.03 -21.20 -2.44
CA VAL A 56 3.36 -21.74 -2.17
C VAL A 56 3.27 -22.98 -1.28
N ASP A 57 2.43 -22.93 -0.24
CA ASP A 57 2.23 -24.04 0.70
C ASP A 57 1.49 -25.23 0.04
N GLU A 58 0.61 -24.96 -0.94
CA GLU A 58 0.00 -25.98 -1.79
C GLU A 58 1.04 -26.65 -2.70
N GLY A 59 2.07 -25.92 -3.14
CA GLY A 59 3.23 -26.47 -3.85
C GLY A 59 2.95 -26.84 -5.31
N ASP A 60 1.81 -26.41 -5.86
CA ASP A 60 1.40 -26.70 -7.24
C ASP A 60 2.06 -25.76 -8.27
N GLY A 61 2.83 -24.76 -7.83
CA GLY A 61 3.58 -23.84 -8.69
C GLY A 61 2.74 -22.75 -9.37
N PHE A 62 1.51 -22.54 -8.89
CA PHE A 62 0.59 -21.50 -9.39
C PHE A 62 0.73 -20.15 -8.65
N GLU A 63 1.76 -19.98 -7.82
CA GLU A 63 2.01 -18.76 -7.04
C GLU A 63 2.19 -17.50 -7.91
N GLU A 64 2.56 -17.64 -9.18
CA GLU A 64 2.62 -16.52 -10.14
C GLU A 64 1.45 -16.51 -11.15
N ASP A 65 0.49 -17.42 -11.02
CA ASP A 65 -0.67 -17.49 -11.91
C ASP A 65 -1.73 -16.45 -11.51
N LYS A 66 -2.00 -15.52 -12.43
CA LYS A 66 -2.94 -14.40 -12.23
C LYS A 66 -4.39 -14.86 -12.07
N ASP A 67 -4.73 -16.03 -12.61
CA ASP A 67 -6.10 -16.53 -12.61
C ASP A 67 -6.53 -16.95 -11.19
N GLU A 68 -5.62 -17.50 -10.38
CA GLU A 68 -5.86 -17.86 -8.98
C GLU A 68 -6.20 -16.64 -8.11
N TYR A 69 -5.52 -15.51 -8.36
CA TYR A 69 -5.82 -14.26 -7.66
C TYR A 69 -7.13 -13.65 -8.14
N THR A 70 -7.37 -13.66 -9.46
CA THR A 70 -8.55 -13.03 -10.05
C THR A 70 -9.84 -13.75 -9.63
N ALA A 71 -9.81 -15.07 -9.46
CA ALA A 71 -10.93 -15.88 -8.97
C ALA A 71 -11.41 -15.42 -7.58
N GLU A 72 -10.49 -15.01 -6.72
CA GLU A 72 -10.77 -14.55 -5.36
C GLU A 72 -10.93 -13.02 -5.24
N ASN A 73 -11.01 -12.31 -6.38
CA ASN A 73 -11.01 -10.84 -6.43
C ASN A 73 -9.77 -10.21 -5.77
N ILE A 74 -8.64 -10.91 -5.79
CA ILE A 74 -7.35 -10.40 -5.34
C ILE A 74 -6.65 -9.78 -6.55
N PHE A 75 -6.10 -8.57 -6.35
CA PHE A 75 -5.32 -7.91 -7.38
C PHE A 75 -3.94 -8.54 -7.45
N PHE A 76 -3.45 -8.80 -8.66
CA PHE A 76 -2.10 -9.32 -8.85
C PHE A 76 -1.09 -8.22 -8.55
N VAL A 77 -0.12 -8.49 -7.67
CA VAL A 77 0.93 -7.54 -7.30
C VAL A 77 2.27 -8.08 -7.79
N PRO A 78 2.91 -7.45 -8.79
CA PRO A 78 4.21 -7.88 -9.28
C PRO A 78 5.29 -7.65 -8.22
N GLU A 79 6.41 -8.37 -8.31
CA GLU A 79 7.47 -8.37 -7.30
C GLU A 79 8.00 -6.97 -6.98
N ASN A 80 8.18 -6.14 -8.00
CA ASN A 80 8.66 -4.76 -7.88
C ASN A 80 7.65 -3.81 -7.18
N ALA A 81 6.39 -4.23 -7.04
CA ALA A 81 5.33 -3.47 -6.40
C ALA A 81 4.91 -4.03 -5.04
N ARG A 82 5.56 -5.10 -4.56
CA ARG A 82 5.30 -5.68 -3.25
C ARG A 82 5.69 -4.69 -2.15
N TRP A 83 4.91 -4.68 -1.06
CA TRP A 83 5.16 -3.81 0.08
C TRP A 83 6.57 -3.94 0.66
N SER A 84 7.15 -5.14 0.66
CA SER A 84 8.51 -5.38 1.13
C SER A 84 9.57 -4.53 0.39
N VAL A 85 9.42 -4.35 -0.93
CA VAL A 85 10.31 -3.51 -1.75
C VAL A 85 10.15 -2.03 -1.41
N ILE A 86 8.90 -1.58 -1.23
CA ILE A 86 8.59 -0.20 -0.88
C ILE A 86 9.09 0.14 0.53
N ALA A 87 8.88 -0.77 1.48
CA ALA A 87 9.37 -0.65 2.85
C ALA A 87 10.90 -0.61 2.90
N ALA A 88 11.59 -1.44 2.12
CA ALA A 88 13.05 -1.39 2.01
C ALA A 88 13.55 -0.05 1.46
N ALA A 89 12.76 0.60 0.59
CA ALA A 89 13.06 1.90 0.01
C ALA A 89 12.61 3.10 0.87
N ALA A 90 11.93 2.89 2.02
CA ALA A 90 11.27 3.94 2.80
C ALA A 90 12.19 5.12 3.15
N HIS A 91 13.44 4.84 3.52
CA HIS A 91 14.43 5.85 3.91
C HIS A 91 15.31 6.37 2.75
N THR A 92 14.95 6.06 1.51
CA THR A 92 15.70 6.52 0.33
C THR A 92 15.09 7.79 -0.24
N SER A 93 15.89 8.59 -0.95
CA SER A 93 15.38 9.74 -1.72
C SER A 93 14.45 9.34 -2.86
N GLU A 94 14.51 8.06 -3.27
CA GLU A 94 13.77 7.51 -4.41
C GLU A 94 12.44 6.86 -4.01
N ILE A 95 12.06 6.86 -2.73
CA ILE A 95 10.81 6.26 -2.23
C ILE A 95 9.57 6.69 -3.03
N GLY A 96 9.51 7.97 -3.41
CA GLY A 96 8.40 8.48 -4.23
C GLY A 96 8.35 7.86 -5.63
N THR A 97 9.51 7.65 -6.25
CA THR A 97 9.62 6.97 -7.55
C THR A 97 9.27 5.49 -7.42
N VAL A 98 9.76 4.82 -6.38
CA VAL A 98 9.47 3.40 -6.10
C VAL A 98 7.95 3.18 -5.94
N ILE A 99 7.27 4.06 -5.20
CA ILE A 99 5.81 3.97 -5.06
C ILE A 99 5.11 4.26 -6.39
N ASP A 100 5.54 5.28 -7.14
CA ASP A 100 4.94 5.59 -8.44
C ASP A 100 5.08 4.43 -9.44
N ASP A 101 6.24 3.78 -9.47
CA ASP A 101 6.51 2.61 -10.32
C ASP A 101 5.72 1.38 -9.86
N ALA A 102 5.59 1.16 -8.56
CA ALA A 102 4.75 0.11 -7.99
C ALA A 102 3.27 0.30 -8.39
N MET A 103 2.74 1.51 -8.25
CA MET A 103 1.36 1.83 -8.64
C MET A 103 1.12 1.60 -10.13
N ARG A 104 2.06 2.00 -10.99
CA ARG A 104 1.98 1.76 -12.45
C ARG A 104 2.03 0.29 -12.80
N ALA A 105 2.91 -0.48 -12.16
CA ALA A 105 3.02 -1.91 -12.41
C ALA A 105 1.72 -2.64 -12.03
N ILE A 106 1.15 -2.32 -10.87
CA ILE A 106 -0.15 -2.87 -10.43
C ILE A 106 -1.26 -2.46 -11.40
N GLU A 107 -1.30 -1.21 -11.84
CA GLU A 107 -2.30 -0.74 -12.80
C GLU A 107 -2.20 -1.45 -14.15
N GLN A 108 -0.98 -1.73 -14.62
CA GLN A 108 -0.74 -2.44 -15.88
C GLN A 108 -1.25 -3.88 -15.82
N GLU A 109 -1.06 -4.55 -14.68
CA GLU A 109 -1.52 -5.91 -14.47
C GLU A 109 -3.01 -5.99 -14.19
N ASN A 110 -3.60 -4.95 -13.60
CA ASN A 110 -4.99 -4.93 -13.16
C ASN A 110 -5.80 -3.86 -13.88
N LYS A 111 -6.44 -4.22 -15.00
CA LYS A 111 -7.29 -3.30 -15.79
C LYS A 111 -8.36 -2.57 -14.97
N ARG A 112 -8.84 -3.17 -13.87
CA ARG A 112 -9.83 -2.59 -12.96
C ARG A 112 -9.32 -1.39 -12.17
N LEU A 113 -8.00 -1.25 -12.01
CA LEU A 113 -7.35 -0.19 -11.25
C LEU A 113 -6.85 0.96 -12.13
N LYS A 114 -7.11 0.89 -13.44
CA LYS A 114 -6.71 1.90 -14.41
C LYS A 114 -7.30 3.26 -14.06
N ASP A 115 -6.43 4.27 -13.99
CA ASP A 115 -6.71 5.67 -13.63
C ASP A 115 -7.27 5.89 -12.21
N ILE A 116 -7.24 4.87 -11.34
CA ILE A 116 -7.67 4.97 -9.94
C ILE A 116 -6.50 5.33 -9.01
N LEU A 117 -5.32 4.75 -9.28
CA LEU A 117 -4.18 4.88 -8.38
C LEU A 117 -3.46 6.23 -8.54
N PRO A 118 -3.17 6.94 -7.44
CA PRO A 118 -2.33 8.14 -7.50
C PRO A 118 -0.91 7.77 -7.95
N LYS A 119 -0.31 8.61 -8.78
CA LYS A 119 1.02 8.39 -9.42
C LYS A 119 1.91 9.65 -9.32
N ASN A 120 1.76 10.39 -8.22
CA ASN A 120 2.40 11.68 -7.98
C ASN A 120 3.20 11.71 -6.67
N PHE A 121 3.73 10.57 -6.24
CA PHE A 121 4.53 10.46 -5.02
C PHE A 121 5.98 10.96 -5.21
N ALA A 122 6.51 10.96 -6.44
CA ALA A 122 7.85 11.45 -6.75
C ALA A 122 8.01 12.98 -6.77
N ARG A 123 6.93 13.77 -6.66
CA ARG A 123 6.98 15.24 -6.72
C ARG A 123 7.91 15.89 -5.68
N GLN A 124 8.56 17.00 -6.06
CA GLN A 124 9.53 17.71 -5.20
C GLN A 124 8.89 18.35 -3.97
N GLU A 125 7.61 18.72 -4.05
CA GLU A 125 6.86 19.35 -2.95
C GLU A 125 6.54 18.39 -1.81
N LEU A 126 6.67 17.08 -2.06
CA LEU A 126 6.40 16.05 -1.08
C LEU A 126 7.68 15.69 -0.33
N ASP A 127 7.67 15.89 0.98
CA ASP A 127 8.78 15.55 1.86
C ASP A 127 9.00 14.03 1.89
N LYS A 128 10.11 13.58 1.30
CA LYS A 128 10.46 12.16 1.17
C LYS A 128 10.71 11.49 2.52
N ARG A 129 11.22 12.24 3.50
CA ARG A 129 11.47 11.70 4.85
C ARG A 129 10.16 11.32 5.51
N ARG A 130 9.20 12.25 5.46
CA ARG A 130 7.84 12.03 5.95
C ARG A 130 7.16 10.86 5.25
N LEU A 131 7.33 10.75 3.93
CA LEU A 131 6.79 9.63 3.17
C LEU A 131 7.35 8.29 3.66
N GLY A 132 8.67 8.24 3.94
CA GLY A 132 9.32 7.11 4.60
C GLY A 132 8.71 6.78 5.96
N ASP A 133 8.54 7.79 6.82
CA ASP A 133 7.95 7.60 8.16
C ASP A 133 6.53 6.99 8.09
N VAL A 134 5.74 7.32 7.06
CA VAL A 134 4.42 6.71 6.82
C VAL A 134 4.53 5.26 6.43
N VAL A 135 5.45 4.96 5.52
CA VAL A 135 5.70 3.58 5.07
C VAL A 135 6.16 2.74 6.27
N ASP A 136 7.03 3.27 7.12
CA ASP A 136 7.46 2.58 8.35
C ASP A 136 6.31 2.41 9.33
N LEU A 137 5.46 3.42 9.50
CA LEU A 137 4.28 3.30 10.34
C LEU A 137 3.40 2.15 9.84
N PHE A 138 3.06 2.11 8.54
CA PHE A 138 2.24 1.03 7.99
C PHE A 138 2.93 -0.34 7.99
N THR A 139 4.26 -0.37 7.95
CA THR A 139 5.04 -1.61 8.07
C THR A 139 5.03 -2.15 9.50
N ASN A 140 5.17 -1.25 10.49
CA ASN A 140 5.16 -1.60 11.91
C ASN A 140 3.75 -1.82 12.48
N ILE A 141 2.71 -1.40 11.75
CA ILE A 141 1.34 -1.82 12.02
C ILE A 141 1.18 -3.27 11.57
N GLN A 142 1.61 -4.21 12.44
CA GLN A 142 1.29 -5.63 12.32
C GLN A 142 -0.07 -5.93 12.96
N ARG A 143 -0.80 -6.89 12.34
CA ARG A 143 -2.07 -7.45 12.82
C ARG A 143 -1.97 -8.04 14.23
#